data_AF-A0A9W4MG31-F1
#
_entry.id   AF-A0A9W4MG31-F1
#
_cell.length_a   1.000
_cell.length_b   1.000
_cell.length_c   1.000
_cell.angle_alpha   90.00
_cell.angle_beta   90.00
_cell.angle_gamma   90.00
#
_symmetry.space_group_name_H-M   'P 1'
#
loop_
_entity.id
_entity.type
_entity.pdbx_description
1 polymer ?
#
loop_
_entity_poly.entity_id
_entity_poly.type
_entity_poly.pdbx_seq_one_letter_code
_entity_poly.pdbx_strand_id
1 'polypeptide(L)'
;MTGDDKKRATLDFGEDLETPPAPPVDPNAVKAATRAAGFRETPRAPAAELAETSVVKPRRARRKTGRTEQFATRLKAETLEAIYAYADQQEITLAETIERAVAALYRGETCDRPGDERASRAGRPIDQ
;
A
#
# COMPACT_ATOMS: atom_id res chain seq x y z
N MET A 1 -30.51 26.57 10.87
CA MET A 1 -31.04 25.76 9.75
C MET A 1 -30.24 24.47 9.73
N THR A 2 -30.86 23.39 10.21
CA THR A 2 -30.26 22.07 10.40
C THR A 2 -30.10 21.40 9.04
N GLY A 3 -28.88 20.94 8.71
CA GLY A 3 -28.59 20.31 7.42
C GLY A 3 -29.13 18.88 7.38
N ASP A 4 -30.00 18.61 6.42
CA ASP A 4 -30.51 17.28 6.09
C ASP A 4 -29.40 16.23 5.94
N ASP A 5 -29.39 15.27 6.86
CA ASP A 5 -28.64 14.02 6.75
C ASP A 5 -29.20 13.20 5.58
N LYS A 6 -28.54 13.27 4.42
CA LYS A 6 -28.81 12.43 3.25
C LYS A 6 -28.54 10.97 3.59
N LYS A 7 -29.58 10.25 4.00
CA LYS A 7 -29.57 8.80 4.20
C LYS A 7 -29.16 8.11 2.89
N ARG A 8 -28.03 7.41 2.91
CA ARG A 8 -27.60 6.55 1.81
C ARG A 8 -28.64 5.44 1.63
N ALA A 9 -29.07 5.20 0.40
CA ALA A 9 -29.93 4.06 0.09
C ALA A 9 -29.14 2.77 0.26
N THR A 10 -29.36 2.05 1.36
CA THR A 10 -29.01 0.64 1.48
C THR A 10 -30.04 -0.15 0.68
N LEU A 11 -29.62 -0.75 -0.43
CA LEU A 11 -30.40 -1.80 -1.09
C LEU A 11 -30.38 -3.02 -0.18
N ASP A 12 -31.41 -3.13 0.64
CA ASP A 12 -31.71 -4.31 1.44
C ASP A 12 -32.52 -5.26 0.57
N PHE A 13 -31.88 -6.33 0.10
CA PHE A 13 -32.58 -7.44 -0.52
C PHE A 13 -33.19 -8.23 0.62
N GLY A 14 -34.36 -7.78 1.09
CA GLY A 14 -34.96 -8.20 2.35
C GLY A 14 -34.82 -9.70 2.62
N GLU A 15 -34.60 -10.03 3.89
CA GLU A 15 -34.50 -11.41 4.40
C GLU A 15 -35.74 -12.28 4.14
N ASP A 16 -36.78 -11.73 3.49
CA ASP A 16 -38.01 -12.40 3.05
C ASP A 16 -37.85 -13.22 1.76
N LEU A 17 -36.63 -13.55 1.34
CA LEU A 17 -36.43 -14.66 0.41
C LEU A 17 -36.52 -15.95 1.22
N GLU A 18 -37.75 -16.47 1.34
CA GLU A 18 -38.01 -17.84 1.77
C GLU A 18 -37.13 -18.78 0.94
N THR A 19 -35.98 -19.17 1.50
CA THR A 19 -35.10 -20.14 0.86
C THR A 19 -35.84 -21.47 0.97
N PRO A 20 -36.39 -22.02 -0.13
CA PRO A 20 -37.11 -23.28 -0.05
C PRO A 20 -36.16 -24.31 0.56
N PRO A 21 -36.64 -25.17 1.47
CA PRO A 21 -35.79 -26.18 2.08
C PRO A 21 -35.15 -27.00 0.96
N ALA A 22 -33.82 -26.98 0.90
CA ALA A 22 -33.10 -27.75 -0.09
C ALA A 22 -33.55 -29.21 0.03
N PRO A 23 -33.97 -29.86 -1.08
CA PRO A 23 -34.38 -31.26 -1.01
C PRO A 23 -33.21 -32.09 -0.45
N PRO A 24 -33.48 -33.11 0.37
CA PRO A 24 -32.42 -33.97 0.89
C PRO A 24 -31.76 -34.68 -0.29
N VAL A 25 -30.55 -34.24 -0.63
CA VAL A 25 -29.75 -34.86 -1.68
C VAL A 25 -28.90 -35.96 -1.06
N ASP A 26 -29.04 -37.19 -1.55
CA ASP A 26 -28.13 -38.27 -1.16
C ASP A 26 -26.75 -38.01 -1.78
N PRO A 27 -25.70 -37.77 -0.96
CA PRO A 27 -24.36 -37.51 -1.47
C PRO A 27 -23.81 -38.68 -2.28
N ASN A 28 -24.28 -39.91 -2.05
CA ASN A 28 -23.86 -41.08 -2.81
C ASN A 28 -24.44 -41.08 -4.23
N ALA A 29 -25.69 -40.64 -4.38
CA ALA A 29 -26.33 -40.49 -5.69
C ALA A 29 -25.60 -39.44 -6.55
N VAL A 30 -25.16 -38.34 -5.94
CA VAL A 30 -24.36 -37.31 -6.63
C VAL A 30 -23.02 -37.87 -7.09
N LYS A 31 -22.31 -38.61 -6.22
CA LYS A 31 -21.03 -39.25 -6.58
C LYS A 31 -21.18 -40.31 -7.67
N ALA A 32 -22.27 -41.08 -7.64
CA ALA A 32 -22.57 -42.07 -8.67
C ALA A 32 -22.82 -41.40 -10.03
N ALA A 33 -23.61 -40.32 -10.05
CA ALA A 33 -23.90 -39.55 -11.25
C ALA A 33 -22.65 -38.88 -11.84
N THR A 34 -21.80 -38.28 -11.02
CA THR A 34 -20.55 -37.65 -11.49
C THR A 34 -19.56 -38.70 -12.01
N ARG A 35 -19.45 -39.86 -11.37
CA ARG A 35 -18.64 -40.98 -11.87
C ARG A 35 -19.18 -41.53 -13.20
N ALA A 36 -20.49 -41.65 -13.35
CA ALA A 36 -21.13 -42.08 -14.60
C ALA A 36 -20.90 -41.06 -15.73
N ALA A 37 -20.85 -39.77 -15.41
CA ALA A 37 -20.47 -38.69 -16.33
C ALA A 37 -18.97 -38.64 -16.64
N GLY A 38 -18.17 -39.59 -16.13
CA GLY A 38 -16.75 -39.72 -16.44
C GLY A 38 -15.82 -38.87 -15.57
N PHE A 39 -16.34 -38.18 -14.55
CA PHE A 39 -15.49 -37.50 -13.57
C PHE A 39 -14.81 -38.52 -12.67
N ARG A 40 -13.48 -38.48 -12.63
CA ARG A 40 -12.67 -39.26 -11.70
C ARG A 40 -12.40 -38.43 -10.45
N GLU A 41 -12.62 -39.01 -9.27
CA GLU A 41 -12.22 -38.37 -8.01
C GLU A 41 -10.70 -38.20 -8.03
N THR A 42 -10.23 -36.96 -8.03
CA THR A 42 -8.82 -36.65 -7.86
C THR A 42 -8.42 -37.01 -6.43
N PRO A 43 -7.23 -37.61 -6.20
CA PRO A 43 -6.72 -37.82 -4.85
C PRO A 43 -6.73 -36.48 -4.11
N ARG A 44 -7.50 -36.40 -3.02
CA ARG A 44 -7.65 -35.20 -2.22
C ARG A 44 -6.26 -34.80 -1.72
N ALA A 45 -5.72 -33.71 -2.23
CA ALA A 45 -4.53 -33.11 -1.64
C ALA A 45 -4.81 -32.85 -0.15
N PRO A 46 -3.85 -33.04 0.77
CA PRO A 46 -4.00 -32.53 2.13
C PRO A 46 -4.40 -31.06 2.01
N ALA A 47 -5.40 -30.63 2.78
CA ALA A 47 -6.00 -29.30 2.69
C ALA A 47 -4.93 -28.21 2.79
N ALA A 48 -4.37 -27.86 1.63
CA ALA A 48 -3.64 -26.65 1.36
C ALA A 48 -4.61 -25.86 0.49
N GLU A 49 -5.17 -24.82 1.09
CA GLU A 49 -5.91 -23.75 0.45
C GLU A 49 -5.14 -23.21 -0.75
N LEU A 50 -5.30 -23.78 -1.95
CA LEU A 50 -4.73 -23.20 -3.16
C LEU A 50 -5.60 -23.51 -4.38
N ALA A 51 -6.51 -22.58 -4.66
CA ALA A 51 -6.71 -22.04 -6.00
C ALA A 51 -6.96 -20.53 -5.78
N GLU A 52 -6.32 -19.59 -6.46
CA GLU A 52 -6.10 -19.56 -7.90
C GLU A 52 -4.78 -18.87 -8.27
N THR A 53 -4.07 -19.49 -9.19
CA THR A 53 -3.03 -18.87 -10.01
C THR A 53 -3.66 -17.78 -10.89
N SER A 54 -3.68 -16.55 -10.40
CA SER A 54 -3.54 -15.40 -11.29
C SER A 54 -2.07 -15.29 -11.66
N VAL A 55 -1.75 -14.93 -12.91
CA VAL A 55 -0.40 -14.53 -13.30
C VAL A 55 -0.08 -13.26 -12.51
N VAL A 56 0.44 -13.42 -11.29
CA VAL A 56 0.80 -12.31 -10.43
C VAL A 56 2.08 -11.73 -11.01
N LYS A 57 1.95 -10.64 -11.78
CA LYS A 57 3.03 -9.68 -12.02
C LYS A 57 3.91 -9.61 -10.76
N PRO A 58 5.24 -9.67 -10.86
CA PRO A 58 6.12 -9.74 -9.68
C PRO A 58 5.67 -8.67 -8.71
N ARG A 59 4.99 -9.11 -7.64
CA ARG A 59 4.38 -8.21 -6.68
C ARG A 59 5.57 -7.59 -6.00
N ARG A 60 5.85 -6.32 -6.31
CA ARG A 60 7.00 -5.56 -5.80
C ARG A 60 7.19 -5.97 -4.35
N ALA A 61 8.32 -6.61 -4.06
CA ALA A 61 8.59 -7.14 -2.74
C ALA A 61 8.29 -6.04 -1.73
N ARG A 62 7.32 -6.29 -0.85
CA ARG A 62 6.93 -5.32 0.17
C ARG A 62 8.16 -5.10 1.06
N ARG A 63 8.92 -4.05 0.77
CA ARG A 63 10.09 -3.65 1.55
C ARG A 63 9.57 -3.41 2.97
N LYS A 64 9.96 -4.28 3.91
CA LYS A 64 9.60 -4.12 5.33
C LYS A 64 10.49 -3.03 5.92
N THR A 65 10.13 -1.78 5.69
CA THR A 65 10.76 -0.61 6.31
C THR A 65 10.29 -0.49 7.76
N GLY A 66 10.83 -1.29 8.69
CA GLY A 66 10.65 -1.06 10.14
C GLY A 66 9.23 -0.72 10.63
N ARG A 67 9.16 0.03 11.74
CA ARG A 67 7.93 0.62 12.28
C ARG A 67 7.77 2.01 11.65
N THR A 68 6.98 2.12 10.58
CA THR A 68 6.66 3.41 9.94
C THR A 68 5.58 4.15 10.72
N GLU A 69 5.73 5.48 10.87
CA GLU A 69 4.70 6.37 11.40
C GLU A 69 3.96 7.10 10.26
N GLN A 70 2.70 7.46 10.50
CA GLN A 70 1.91 8.22 9.53
C GLN A 70 2.28 9.70 9.59
N PHE A 71 2.33 10.36 8.43
CA PHE A 71 2.64 11.78 8.30
C PHE A 71 1.49 12.49 7.59
N ALA A 72 0.79 13.39 8.29
CA ALA A 72 -0.32 14.16 7.74
C ALA A 72 0.10 15.63 7.56
N THR A 73 0.00 16.15 6.32
CA THR A 73 0.33 17.54 6.00
C THR A 73 -0.59 18.12 4.93
N ARG A 74 -0.51 19.44 4.75
CA ARG A 74 -1.19 20.18 3.68
C ARG A 74 -0.13 20.75 2.74
N LEU A 75 -0.32 20.53 1.44
CA LEU A 75 0.56 20.99 0.38
C LEU A 75 -0.25 21.72 -0.70
N LYS A 76 0.42 22.51 -1.53
CA LYS A 76 -0.18 23.03 -2.76
C LYS A 76 -0.46 21.88 -3.72
N ALA A 77 -1.51 21.99 -4.54
CA ALA A 77 -1.90 20.96 -5.50
C ALA A 77 -0.76 20.63 -6.49
N GLU A 78 -0.09 21.66 -7.02
CA GLU A 78 1.05 21.52 -7.94
C GLU A 78 2.20 20.73 -7.31
N THR A 79 2.50 20.99 -6.04
CA THR A 79 3.57 20.28 -5.33
C THR A 79 3.21 18.82 -5.09
N LEU A 80 1.94 18.55 -4.78
CA LEU A 80 1.45 17.18 -4.58
C LEU A 80 1.54 16.38 -5.89
N GLU A 81 1.13 16.97 -7.01
CA GLU A 81 1.28 16.37 -8.34
C GLU A 81 2.75 16.09 -8.69
N ALA A 82 3.65 17.04 -8.45
CA ALA A 82 5.07 16.85 -8.69
C ALA A 82 5.67 15.68 -7.87
N ILE A 83 5.25 15.51 -6.61
CA ILE A 83 5.68 14.39 -5.77
C ILE A 83 5.20 13.06 -6.36
N TYR A 84 3.93 12.97 -6.79
CA TYR A 84 3.39 11.77 -7.42
C TYR A 84 4.13 11.43 -8.72
N ALA A 85 4.29 12.42 -9.61
CA ALA A 85 4.99 12.24 -10.88
C ALA A 85 6.43 11.75 -10.68
N TYR A 86 7.15 12.31 -9.69
CA TYR A 86 8.50 11.88 -9.36
C TYR A 86 8.52 10.44 -8.82
N ALA A 87 7.59 10.09 -7.92
CA ALA A 87 7.50 8.74 -7.36
C ALA A 87 7.24 7.69 -8.45
N ASP A 88 6.35 7.99 -9.41
CA ASP A 88 6.04 7.11 -10.53
C ASP A 88 7.22 6.95 -11.49
N GLN A 89 7.89 8.05 -11.86
CA GLN A 89 9.07 8.03 -12.73
C GLN A 89 10.25 7.23 -12.13
N GLN A 90 10.45 7.34 -10.82
CA GLN A 90 11.51 6.63 -10.10
C GLN A 90 11.08 5.25 -9.60
N GLU A 91 9.81 4.90 -9.82
CA GLU A 91 9.19 3.66 -9.35
C GLU A 91 9.37 3.39 -7.84
N ILE A 92 9.27 4.43 -7.01
CA ILE A 92 9.42 4.38 -5.55
C ILE A 92 8.13 4.78 -4.83
N THR A 93 8.07 4.55 -3.52
CA THR A 93 6.92 4.97 -2.71
C THR A 93 6.95 6.47 -2.38
N LEU A 94 5.80 7.05 -2.05
CA LEU A 94 5.71 8.43 -1.53
C LEU A 94 6.60 8.63 -0.29
N ALA A 95 6.58 7.67 0.64
CA ALA A 95 7.40 7.73 1.85
C ALA A 95 8.90 7.77 1.50
N GLU A 96 9.36 6.87 0.63
CA GLU A 96 10.76 6.83 0.17
C GLU A 96 11.16 8.11 -0.57
N THR A 97 10.22 8.72 -1.31
CA THR A 97 10.45 10.01 -1.98
C THR A 97 10.72 11.12 -0.97
N ILE A 98 9.92 11.18 0.10
CA ILE A 98 10.08 12.17 1.18
C ILE A 98 11.40 11.92 1.94
N GLU A 99 11.73 10.67 2.27
CA GLU A 99 12.99 10.32 2.93
C GLU A 99 14.21 10.75 2.11
N ARG A 100 14.20 10.50 0.79
CA ARG A 100 15.26 10.93 -0.13
C ARG A 100 15.36 12.46 -0.22
N ALA A 101 14.22 13.15 -0.29
CA ALA A 101 14.18 14.61 -0.33
C ALA A 101 14.80 15.21 0.96
N VAL A 102 14.42 14.69 2.13
CA VAL A 102 14.96 15.12 3.42
C VAL A 102 16.47 14.83 3.50
N ALA A 103 16.91 13.64 3.09
CA ALA A 103 18.34 13.31 3.06
C ALA A 103 19.14 14.23 2.12
N ALA A 104 18.55 14.65 0.99
CA ALA A 104 19.17 15.60 0.06
C ALA A 104 19.29 17.01 0.66
N LEU A 105 18.27 17.47 1.39
CA LEU A 105 18.31 18.76 2.09
C LEU A 105 19.44 18.79 3.12
N TYR A 106 19.56 17.75 3.97
CA TYR A 106 20.66 17.67 4.93
C TYR A 106 22.05 17.63 4.27
N ARG A 107 22.18 16.93 3.13
CA ARG A 107 23.44 16.92 2.38
C ARG A 107 23.81 18.32 1.86
N GLY A 108 22.82 19.07 1.37
CA GLY A 108 23.00 20.47 0.95
C GLY A 108 23.41 21.38 2.10
N GLU A 109 22.71 21.29 3.25
CA GLU A 109 22.99 22.12 4.44
C GLU A 109 24.39 21.87 5.03
N THR A 110 24.87 20.62 5.02
CA THR A 110 26.24 20.31 5.49
C THR A 110 27.33 20.83 4.56
N CYS A 111 27.03 21.05 3.28
CA CYS A 111 27.97 21.60 2.32
C CYS A 111 27.99 23.14 2.32
N ASP A 112 26.94 23.77 2.85
CA ASP A 112 26.74 25.23 2.84
C ASP A 112 26.94 25.89 4.21
N ARG A 113 27.56 25.18 5.18
CA ARG A 113 28.11 25.86 6.37
C ARG A 113 29.47 26.45 6.04
N PRO A 114 29.61 27.79 5.89
CA PRO A 114 30.92 28.42 5.87
C PRO A 114 31.56 28.24 7.24
N GLY A 115 32.61 27.43 7.32
CA GLY A 115 33.47 27.34 8.48
C GLY A 115 34.20 28.67 8.70
N ASP A 116 33.95 29.29 9.85
CA ASP A 116 34.92 30.03 10.67
C ASP A 116 36.00 30.87 9.96
N GLU A 117 35.60 31.95 9.28
CA GLU A 117 36.53 33.03 8.87
C GLU A 117 36.78 34.04 10.02
N ARG A 118 36.69 33.59 11.30
CA ARG A 118 37.00 34.40 12.49
C ARG A 118 38.28 33.98 13.21
N ALA A 119 39.06 33.05 12.64
CA ALA A 119 40.36 32.62 13.20
C ALA A 119 41.59 33.33 12.56
N SER A 120 41.42 34.35 11.71
CA SER A 120 42.55 35.00 11.00
C SER A 120 42.82 36.48 11.40
N ARG A 121 42.23 36.98 12.49
CA ARG A 121 42.44 38.39 12.92
C ARG A 121 42.94 38.58 14.35
N ALA A 122 43.68 37.62 14.88
CA ALA A 122 44.48 37.80 16.08
C ALA A 122 45.97 37.63 15.73
N GLY A 123 46.74 38.73 15.80
CA GLY A 123 48.20 38.68 15.75
C GLY A 123 48.85 39.35 14.54
N ARG A 124 48.70 40.67 14.38
CA ARG A 124 49.82 41.46 13.84
C ARG A 124 50.63 41.98 15.04
N PRO A 125 51.90 41.58 15.21
CA PRO A 125 52.78 42.28 16.14
C PRO A 125 53.07 43.68 15.57
N ILE A 126 52.90 44.69 16.42
CA ILE A 126 53.27 46.07 16.17
C ILE A 126 54.76 46.17 16.53
N ASP A 127 55.63 46.32 15.54
CA ASP A 127 57.02 46.71 15.77
C ASP A 127 57.07 48.21 16.09
N GLN A 128 57.69 48.55 17.22
CA GLN A 128 58.21 49.89 17.56
C GLN A 128 59.71 49.80 17.78
#